data_AF-A0A6I1H981-F1
#
_entry.id   AF-A0A6I1H981-F1
#
_cell.length_a   1.000
_cell.length_b   1.000
_cell.length_c   1.000
_cell.angle_alpha   90.00
_cell.angle_beta   90.00
_cell.angle_gamma   90.00
#
_symmetry.space_group_name_H-M   'P 1'
#
loop_
_entity.id
_entity.type
_entity.pdbx_description
1 polymer ?
#
loop_
_entity_poly.entity_id
_entity_poly.type
_entity_poly.pdbx_seq_one_letter_code
_entity_poly.pdbx_strand_id
1 'polypeptide(L)'
;MDFTELAFRRVDDRWIKADDYVDWANELLECGCDAPSIWELAACRWDAYVDPDQVERLFISSVIELGFELPNDWYAALCAYSSSLCEKMLSGVTQPWDCLSEMLALAEDHNEPYIHWIWIDLSSDLEPIERRGQGYVRFNDALDLKNPDGCIRKVAQQFISLCAMPHPEKFPWVWICQECDAISDKSTFTEISVCTCQVCGAISGMRNLRYFEHREEFVKRCAMQ
;
A
#
# COMPACT_ATOMS: atom_id res chain seq x y z
N MET A 1 3.02 -4.26 16.93
CA MET A 1 3.13 -3.36 15.78
C MET A 1 4.45 -3.64 15.06
N ASP A 2 4.48 -3.75 13.72
CA ASP A 2 5.77 -3.93 13.03
C ASP A 2 6.48 -2.60 12.75
N PHE A 3 7.77 -2.67 12.39
CA PHE A 3 8.57 -1.47 12.14
C PHE A 3 8.03 -0.62 10.98
N THR A 4 7.51 -1.25 9.92
CA THR A 4 7.01 -0.54 8.73
C THR A 4 5.76 0.29 9.06
N GLU A 5 4.84 -0.27 9.84
CA GLU A 5 3.67 0.43 10.37
C GLU A 5 4.07 1.59 11.27
N LEU A 6 5.00 1.35 12.20
CA LEU A 6 5.49 2.36 13.13
C LEU A 6 6.19 3.51 12.42
N ALA A 7 7.03 3.21 11.42
CA ALA A 7 7.72 4.18 10.60
C ALA A 7 6.77 5.06 9.77
N PHE A 8 5.71 4.46 9.21
CA PHE A 8 4.66 5.23 8.52
C PHE A 8 3.91 6.14 9.48
N ARG A 9 3.42 5.61 10.62
CA ARG A 9 2.68 6.40 11.62
C ARG A 9 3.49 7.58 12.13
N ARG A 10 4.80 7.40 12.32
CA ARG A 10 5.71 8.47 12.71
C ARG A 10 5.73 9.63 11.70
N VAL A 11 5.75 9.34 10.41
CA VAL A 11 5.81 10.38 9.37
C VAL A 11 4.42 11.00 9.13
N ASP A 12 3.35 10.25 9.34
CA ASP A 12 1.98 10.78 9.24
C ASP A 12 1.59 11.68 10.43
N ASP A 13 2.26 11.52 11.59
CA ASP A 13 2.17 12.33 12.84
C ASP A 13 0.77 12.39 13.50
N ARG A 14 -0.29 11.99 12.79
CA ARG A 14 -1.68 12.02 13.27
C ARG A 14 -2.01 10.91 14.26
N TRP A 15 -1.25 9.82 14.25
CA TRP A 15 -1.62 8.56 14.91
C TRP A 15 -0.58 7.99 15.86
N ILE A 16 0.63 8.56 15.89
CA ILE A 16 1.73 8.03 16.70
C ILE A 16 1.71 8.63 18.11
N LYS A 17 1.91 7.79 19.11
CA LYS A 17 2.10 8.16 20.51
C LYS A 17 3.44 7.63 21.00
N ALA A 18 3.98 8.26 22.04
CA ALA A 18 5.19 7.77 22.70
C ALA A 18 5.06 6.28 23.12
N ASP A 19 3.87 5.90 23.59
CA ASP A 19 3.58 4.51 23.98
C ASP A 19 3.72 3.51 22.82
N ASP A 20 3.48 3.91 21.56
CA ASP A 20 3.60 3.01 20.41
C ASP A 20 5.07 2.57 20.19
N TYR A 21 6.02 3.48 20.39
CA TYR A 21 7.46 3.16 20.32
C TYR A 21 7.89 2.24 21.46
N VAL A 22 7.34 2.45 22.65
CA VAL A 22 7.64 1.64 23.84
C VAL A 22 7.05 0.24 23.67
N ASP A 23 5.81 0.12 23.20
CA ASP A 23 5.16 -1.16 22.94
C ASP A 23 5.92 -1.95 21.86
N TRP A 24 6.34 -1.30 20.77
CA TRP A 24 7.20 -1.90 19.76
C TRP A 24 8.51 -2.45 20.33
N ALA A 25 9.18 -1.68 21.20
CA ALA A 25 10.42 -2.14 21.84
C ALA A 25 10.17 -3.35 22.76
N ASN A 26 9.06 -3.37 23.50
CA ASN A 26 8.68 -4.50 24.34
C ASN A 26 8.42 -5.76 23.49
N GLU A 27 7.69 -5.64 22.38
CA GLU A 27 7.47 -6.76 21.45
C GLU A 27 8.79 -7.30 20.88
N LEU A 28 9.75 -6.43 20.56
CA LEU A 28 11.08 -6.86 20.10
C LEU A 28 11.85 -7.63 21.17
N LEU A 29 11.80 -7.21 22.43
CA LEU A 29 12.40 -7.95 23.55
C LEU A 29 11.75 -9.33 23.72
N GLU A 30 10.43 -9.40 23.67
CA GLU A 30 9.67 -10.66 23.74
C GLU A 30 10.03 -11.61 22.58
N CYS A 31 10.35 -11.06 21.41
CA CYS A 31 10.85 -11.81 20.24
C CYS A 31 12.35 -12.17 20.32
N GLY A 32 13.06 -11.80 21.39
CA GLY A 32 14.46 -12.16 21.61
C GLY A 32 15.48 -11.17 21.04
N CYS A 33 15.09 -9.93 20.71
CA CYS A 33 16.03 -8.87 20.35
C CYS A 33 16.81 -8.43 21.59
N ASP A 34 18.13 -8.58 21.59
CA ASP A 34 19.00 -8.18 22.71
C ASP A 34 19.89 -7.00 22.34
N ALA A 35 19.24 -5.86 22.08
CA ALA A 35 19.89 -4.59 21.76
C ALA A 35 19.76 -3.62 22.95
N PRO A 36 20.86 -3.01 23.44
CA PRO A 36 20.84 -2.02 24.51
C PRO A 36 19.83 -0.88 24.32
N SER A 37 19.72 -0.32 23.11
CA SER A 37 18.76 0.75 22.82
C SER A 37 17.30 0.30 23.00
N ILE A 38 17.00 -0.96 22.66
CA ILE A 38 15.66 -1.55 22.78
C ILE A 38 15.31 -1.78 24.25
N TRP A 39 16.27 -2.22 25.06
CA TRP A 39 16.10 -2.30 26.52
C TRP A 39 15.80 -0.93 27.13
N GLU A 40 16.55 0.10 26.72
CA GLU A 40 16.36 1.47 27.22
C GLU A 40 14.99 2.03 26.83
N LEU A 41 14.57 1.86 25.58
CA LEU A 41 13.26 2.29 25.10
C LEU A 41 12.11 1.54 25.78
N ALA A 42 12.24 0.22 25.95
CA ALA A 42 11.22 -0.59 26.63
C ALA A 42 11.09 -0.23 28.12
N ALA A 43 12.18 0.20 28.77
CA ALA A 43 12.18 0.59 30.17
C ALA A 43 11.30 1.80 30.47
N CYS A 44 11.06 2.69 29.49
CA CYS A 44 10.14 3.83 29.63
C CYS A 44 8.72 3.42 30.05
N ARG A 45 8.31 2.16 29.82
CA ARG A 45 7.01 1.63 30.28
C ARG A 45 6.83 1.71 31.80
N TRP A 46 7.92 1.74 32.57
CA TRP A 46 7.89 1.78 34.03
C TRP A 46 7.92 3.20 34.60
N ASP A 47 8.09 4.21 33.75
CA ASP A 47 8.16 5.60 34.17
C ASP A 47 6.76 6.15 34.48
N ALA A 48 6.65 6.90 35.57
CA ALA A 48 5.39 7.55 35.95
C ALA A 48 4.99 8.68 34.98
N TYR A 49 5.96 9.21 34.24
CA TYR A 49 5.77 10.20 33.20
C TYR A 49 6.79 9.94 32.08
N VAL A 50 6.27 9.69 30.88
CA VAL A 50 7.07 9.43 29.69
C VAL A 50 7.15 10.72 28.88
N ASP A 51 8.35 11.30 28.75
CA ASP A 51 8.60 12.45 27.90
C ASP A 51 8.60 12.03 26.42
N PRO A 52 7.66 12.49 25.58
CA PRO A 52 7.61 12.12 24.16
C PRO A 52 8.91 12.43 23.41
N ASP A 53 9.58 13.53 23.73
CA ASP A 53 10.83 13.91 23.06
C ASP A 53 11.98 12.96 23.43
N GLN A 54 11.97 12.44 24.67
CA GLN A 54 12.93 11.43 25.10
C GLN A 54 12.69 10.11 24.39
N VAL A 55 11.43 9.67 24.32
CA VAL A 55 11.07 8.43 23.63
C VAL A 55 11.43 8.48 22.15
N GLU A 56 11.17 9.60 21.48
CA GLU A 56 11.55 9.78 20.06
C GLU A 56 13.07 9.66 19.87
N ARG A 57 13.89 10.22 20.77
CA ARG A 57 15.36 10.07 20.72
C ARG A 57 15.80 8.62 20.92
N LEU A 58 15.18 7.90 21.85
CA LEU A 58 15.47 6.49 22.12
C LEU A 58 15.02 5.59 20.97
N PHE A 59 13.90 5.91 20.34
CA PHE A 59 13.44 5.26 19.12
C PHE A 59 14.45 5.45 17.98
N ILE A 60 14.90 6.68 17.71
CA ILE A 60 15.92 6.94 16.68
C ILE A 60 17.23 6.20 16.99
N SER A 61 17.66 6.17 18.25
CA SER A 61 18.82 5.38 18.68
C SER A 61 18.66 3.90 18.33
N SER A 62 17.47 3.35 18.58
CA SER A 62 17.15 1.96 18.28
C SER A 62 17.09 1.64 16.80
N VAL A 63 16.53 2.54 16.00
CA VAL A 63 16.56 2.44 14.54
C VAL A 63 18.00 2.35 14.03
N ILE A 64 18.87 3.24 14.51
CA ILE A 64 20.28 3.27 14.10
C ILE A 64 21.02 2.00 14.53
N GLU A 65 20.86 1.55 15.78
CA GLU A 65 21.51 0.35 16.30
C GLU A 65 21.07 -0.92 15.55
N LEU A 66 19.78 -1.04 15.25
CA LEU A 66 19.22 -2.18 14.51
C LEU A 66 19.46 -2.11 12.99
N GLY A 67 20.05 -1.01 12.49
CA GLY A 67 20.32 -0.82 11.08
C GLY A 67 19.06 -0.64 10.23
N PHE A 68 17.97 -0.16 10.84
CA PHE A 68 16.75 0.19 10.12
C PHE A 68 16.89 1.55 9.44
N GLU A 69 16.20 1.71 8.31
CA GLU A 69 16.12 2.97 7.60
C GLU A 69 14.73 3.58 7.79
N LEU A 70 14.70 4.83 8.25
CA LEU A 70 13.44 5.58 8.33
C LEU A 70 13.13 6.21 6.97
N PRO A 71 11.88 6.10 6.49
CA PRO A 71 11.46 6.81 5.31
C PRO A 71 11.48 8.32 5.58
N ASN A 72 12.07 9.07 4.65
CA ASN A 72 12.11 10.54 4.69
C ASN A 72 10.94 11.19 3.96
N ASP A 73 10.19 10.40 3.20
CA ASP A 73 9.07 10.83 2.37
C ASP A 73 7.80 10.09 2.81
N TRP A 74 6.72 10.84 3.02
CA TRP A 74 5.45 10.31 3.51
C TRP A 74 4.84 9.33 2.51
N TYR A 75 4.93 9.62 1.21
CA TYR A 75 4.35 8.75 0.18
C TYR A 75 5.10 7.42 0.09
N ALA A 76 6.43 7.44 0.14
CA ALA A 76 7.25 6.24 0.21
C ALA A 76 6.92 5.40 1.47
N ALA A 77 6.74 6.05 2.62
CA ALA A 77 6.34 5.38 3.86
C ALA A 77 4.97 4.71 3.74
N LEU A 78 3.98 5.41 3.18
CA LEU A 78 2.63 4.89 2.94
C LEU A 78 2.67 3.68 1.99
N CYS A 79 3.39 3.78 0.87
CA CYS A 79 3.56 2.68 -0.09
C CYS A 79 4.20 1.45 0.56
N ALA A 80 5.23 1.63 1.38
CA ALA A 80 5.89 0.55 2.10
C ALA A 80 4.93 -0.12 3.11
N TYR A 81 4.20 0.67 3.90
CA TYR A 81 3.24 0.16 4.87
C TYR A 81 2.09 -0.59 4.21
N SER A 82 1.47 0.00 3.19
CA SER A 82 0.39 -0.65 2.45
C SER A 82 0.86 -1.92 1.72
N SER A 83 2.10 -1.94 1.20
CA SER A 83 2.68 -3.16 0.63
C SER A 83 2.88 -4.24 1.70
N SER A 84 3.37 -3.89 2.89
CA SER A 84 3.49 -4.82 4.03
C SER A 84 2.13 -5.43 4.42
N LEU A 85 1.06 -4.64 4.47
CA LEU A 85 -0.30 -5.16 4.72
C LEU A 85 -0.72 -6.19 3.65
N CYS A 86 -0.44 -5.91 2.38
CA CYS A 86 -0.69 -6.85 1.29
C CYS A 86 0.12 -8.14 1.45
N GLU A 87 1.41 -8.03 1.77
CA GLU A 87 2.31 -9.18 1.94
C GLU A 87 1.88 -10.07 3.11
N LYS A 88 1.51 -9.47 4.25
CA LYS A 88 0.93 -10.20 5.40
C LYS A 88 -0.35 -10.93 5.02
N MET A 89 -1.21 -10.31 4.22
CA MET A 89 -2.43 -10.96 3.75
C MET A 89 -2.14 -12.11 2.78
N LEU A 90 -1.17 -11.94 1.88
CA LEU A 90 -0.75 -12.98 0.93
C LEU A 90 -0.04 -14.16 1.60
N SER A 91 0.69 -13.92 2.71
CA SER A 91 1.32 -14.96 3.52
C SER A 91 0.36 -15.65 4.50
N GLY A 92 -0.87 -15.14 4.63
CA GLY A 92 -1.93 -15.70 5.48
C GLY A 92 -1.90 -15.23 6.94
N VAL A 93 -1.08 -14.22 7.26
CA VAL A 93 -1.06 -13.56 8.58
C VAL A 93 -2.33 -12.72 8.80
N THR A 94 -2.84 -12.09 7.75
CA THR A 94 -4.05 -11.24 7.78
C THR A 94 -5.12 -11.80 6.84
N GLN A 95 -6.41 -11.72 7.21
CA GLN A 95 -7.49 -12.14 6.30
C GLN A 95 -7.70 -11.12 5.17
N PRO A 96 -8.20 -11.54 3.99
CA PRO A 96 -8.42 -10.63 2.86
C PRO A 96 -9.30 -9.42 3.20
N TRP A 97 -10.42 -9.65 3.89
CA TRP A 97 -11.36 -8.57 4.23
C TRP A 97 -10.81 -7.59 5.25
N ASP A 98 -10.00 -8.06 6.21
CA ASP A 98 -9.31 -7.19 7.17
C ASP A 98 -8.32 -6.29 6.42
N CYS A 99 -7.54 -6.86 5.50
CA CYS A 99 -6.65 -6.09 4.62
C CYS A 99 -7.40 -5.06 3.78
N LEU A 100 -8.55 -5.42 3.21
CA LEU A 100 -9.38 -4.48 2.45
C LEU A 100 -9.88 -3.34 3.34
N SER A 101 -10.32 -3.63 4.56
CA SER A 101 -10.80 -2.62 5.51
C SER A 101 -9.71 -1.61 5.86
N GLU A 102 -8.50 -2.08 6.18
CA GLU A 102 -7.35 -1.22 6.48
C GLU A 102 -6.97 -0.35 5.28
N MET A 103 -6.97 -0.92 4.07
CA MET A 103 -6.69 -0.18 2.84
C MET A 103 -7.73 0.92 2.55
N LEU A 104 -9.00 0.66 2.85
CA LEU A 104 -10.06 1.66 2.69
C LEU A 104 -9.90 2.81 3.69
N ALA A 105 -9.54 2.52 4.94
CA ALA A 105 -9.24 3.57 5.93
C ALA A 105 -8.09 4.48 5.45
N LEU A 106 -7.01 3.89 4.92
CA LEU A 106 -5.91 4.64 4.31
C LEU A 106 -6.34 5.44 3.07
N ALA A 107 -7.29 4.93 2.28
CA ALA A 107 -7.76 5.60 1.07
C ALA A 107 -8.74 6.77 1.35
N GLU A 108 -9.49 6.72 2.45
CA GLU A 108 -10.47 7.76 2.84
C GLU A 108 -9.81 9.00 3.47
N ASP A 109 -8.73 8.80 4.24
CA ASP A 109 -8.07 9.86 5.04
C ASP A 109 -7.14 10.77 4.23
N HIS A 110 -6.97 10.48 2.93
CA HIS A 110 -5.89 11.02 2.12
C HIS A 110 -6.45 11.54 0.78
N ASN A 111 -6.49 12.88 0.63
CA ASN A 111 -6.79 13.53 -0.66
C ASN A 111 -5.78 13.12 -1.76
N GLU A 112 -4.62 12.60 -1.37
CA GLU A 112 -3.55 12.00 -2.17
C GLU A 112 -2.82 10.97 -1.29
N PRO A 113 -2.44 9.78 -1.76
CA PRO A 113 -2.19 9.46 -3.16
C PRO A 113 -3.27 8.60 -3.81
N TYR A 114 -3.54 8.92 -5.07
CA TYR A 114 -4.55 8.26 -5.89
C TYR A 114 -4.33 6.74 -6.06
N ILE A 115 -3.11 6.20 -5.86
CA ILE A 115 -2.82 4.75 -5.97
C ILE A 115 -3.73 3.88 -5.07
N HIS A 116 -4.10 4.38 -3.89
CA HIS A 116 -4.99 3.65 -2.97
C HIS A 116 -6.44 3.62 -3.43
N TRP A 117 -6.84 4.41 -4.43
CA TRP A 117 -8.21 4.38 -4.98
C TRP A 117 -8.55 3.07 -5.67
N ILE A 118 -7.54 2.29 -6.06
CA ILE A 118 -7.69 0.91 -6.52
C ILE A 118 -8.51 0.08 -5.50
N TRP A 119 -8.36 0.35 -4.20
CA TRP A 119 -9.10 -0.32 -3.13
C TRP A 119 -10.55 0.17 -3.01
N ILE A 120 -10.79 1.46 -3.22
CA ILE A 120 -12.15 2.04 -3.29
C ILE A 120 -12.93 1.43 -4.47
N ASP A 121 -12.26 1.28 -5.61
CA ASP A 121 -12.83 0.66 -6.80
C ASP A 121 -13.14 -0.82 -6.58
N LEU A 122 -12.21 -1.56 -5.97
CA LEU A 122 -12.42 -2.96 -5.62
C LEU A 122 -13.61 -3.11 -4.66
N SER A 123 -13.67 -2.31 -3.59
CA SER A 123 -14.78 -2.32 -2.64
C SER A 123 -16.12 -2.05 -3.32
N SER A 124 -16.15 -1.08 -4.25
CA SER A 124 -17.33 -0.76 -5.05
C SER A 124 -17.80 -1.91 -5.94
N ASP A 125 -16.91 -2.79 -6.40
CA ASP A 125 -17.23 -3.96 -7.22
C ASP A 125 -17.59 -5.19 -6.38
N LEU A 126 -17.08 -5.29 -5.15
CA LEU A 126 -17.41 -6.35 -4.20
C LEU A 126 -18.73 -6.13 -3.46
N GLU A 127 -19.38 -4.96 -3.63
CA GLU A 127 -20.67 -4.67 -3.01
C GLU A 127 -21.73 -5.74 -3.33
N PRO A 128 -22.52 -6.20 -2.33
CA PRO A 128 -23.49 -7.27 -2.53
C PRO A 128 -24.53 -6.99 -3.63
N ILE A 129 -24.79 -8.02 -4.41
CA ILE A 129 -25.73 -8.06 -5.54
C ILE A 129 -27.16 -7.58 -5.19
N GLU A 130 -27.56 -7.71 -3.92
CA GLU A 130 -28.88 -7.27 -3.46
C GLU A 130 -29.08 -5.75 -3.59
N ARG A 131 -27.98 -4.97 -3.65
CA ARG A 131 -27.99 -3.52 -3.89
C ARG A 131 -27.71 -3.14 -5.35
N ARG A 132 -27.13 -4.05 -6.15
CA ARG A 132 -26.77 -3.84 -7.57
C ARG A 132 -27.00 -5.13 -8.33
N GLY A 133 -27.97 -5.16 -9.24
CA GLY A 133 -28.42 -6.38 -9.94
C GLY A 133 -27.31 -7.35 -10.38
N GLN A 134 -27.62 -8.65 -10.42
CA GLN A 134 -26.65 -9.76 -10.60
C GLN A 134 -25.56 -9.48 -11.66
N GLY A 135 -24.29 -9.57 -11.22
CA GLY A 135 -23.13 -9.55 -12.11
C GLY A 135 -22.71 -8.18 -12.63
N TYR A 136 -23.22 -7.09 -12.08
CA TYR A 136 -22.79 -5.74 -12.47
C TYR A 136 -21.43 -5.40 -11.86
N VAL A 137 -20.41 -5.42 -12.71
CA VAL A 137 -19.07 -4.93 -12.38
C VAL A 137 -18.94 -3.49 -12.88
N ARG A 138 -18.55 -2.55 -12.01
CA ARG A 138 -18.47 -1.12 -12.34
C ARG A 138 -17.10 -0.75 -12.91
N PHE A 139 -16.04 -1.36 -12.41
CA PHE A 139 -14.67 -1.00 -12.79
C PHE A 139 -13.84 -2.20 -13.29
N ASN A 140 -14.05 -3.40 -12.74
CA ASN A 140 -13.08 -4.50 -12.82
C ASN A 140 -13.67 -5.80 -13.39
N ASP A 141 -14.17 -5.79 -14.62
CA ASP A 141 -14.89 -6.89 -15.28
C ASP A 141 -14.16 -8.24 -15.30
N ALA A 142 -12.82 -8.24 -15.26
CA ALA A 142 -12.02 -9.46 -15.09
C ALA A 142 -12.07 -10.11 -13.69
N LEU A 143 -12.78 -9.55 -12.70
CA LEU A 143 -12.93 -10.15 -11.37
C LEU A 143 -13.97 -11.26 -11.33
N ASP A 144 -13.59 -12.41 -10.77
CA ASP A 144 -14.54 -13.46 -10.41
C ASP A 144 -15.22 -13.11 -9.08
N LEU A 145 -16.30 -12.33 -9.15
CA LEU A 145 -17.07 -11.92 -7.97
C LEU A 145 -17.68 -13.09 -7.17
N LYS A 146 -17.64 -14.32 -7.69
CA LYS A 146 -18.02 -15.52 -6.91
C LYS A 146 -16.95 -15.91 -5.89
N ASN A 147 -15.74 -15.37 -6.01
CA ASN A 147 -14.61 -15.59 -5.12
C ASN A 147 -14.02 -14.23 -4.68
N PRO A 148 -14.69 -13.48 -3.79
CA PRO A 148 -14.27 -12.14 -3.39
C PRO A 148 -12.91 -12.13 -2.70
N ASP A 149 -12.62 -13.12 -1.86
CA ASP A 149 -11.30 -13.29 -1.22
C ASP A 149 -10.18 -13.47 -2.24
N GLY A 150 -10.45 -14.21 -3.33
CA GLY A 150 -9.53 -14.35 -4.46
C GLY A 150 -9.33 -13.04 -5.20
N CYS A 151 -10.38 -12.23 -5.36
CA CYS A 151 -10.31 -10.90 -5.96
C CYS A 151 -9.38 -9.98 -5.15
N ILE A 152 -9.55 -9.93 -3.83
CA ILE A 152 -8.72 -9.12 -2.93
C ILE A 152 -7.25 -9.51 -3.04
N ARG A 153 -6.94 -10.82 -3.00
CA ARG A 153 -5.56 -11.33 -3.18
C ARG A 153 -4.94 -10.89 -4.50
N LYS A 154 -5.70 -10.98 -5.59
CA LYS A 154 -5.22 -10.54 -6.91
C LYS A 154 -4.97 -9.03 -6.96
N VAL A 155 -5.79 -8.21 -6.30
CA VAL A 155 -5.55 -6.76 -6.20
C VAL A 155 -4.27 -6.50 -5.40
N ALA A 156 -4.08 -7.16 -4.26
CA ALA A 156 -2.91 -6.98 -3.41
C ALA A 156 -1.59 -7.27 -4.15
N GLN A 157 -1.52 -8.37 -4.91
CA GLN A 157 -0.33 -8.70 -5.71
C GLN A 157 0.04 -7.60 -6.71
N GLN A 158 -0.97 -7.06 -7.40
CA GLN A 158 -0.77 -5.95 -8.34
C GLN A 158 -0.37 -4.68 -7.59
N PHE A 159 -1.03 -4.39 -6.47
CA PHE A 159 -0.78 -3.19 -5.68
C PHE A 159 0.67 -3.12 -5.18
N ILE A 160 1.23 -4.23 -4.68
CA ILE A 160 2.65 -4.32 -4.30
C ILE A 160 3.55 -3.96 -5.50
N SER A 161 3.27 -4.55 -6.67
CA SER A 161 4.04 -4.28 -7.89
C SER A 161 3.93 -2.81 -8.32
N LEU A 162 2.76 -2.20 -8.13
CA LEU A 162 2.55 -0.78 -8.37
C LEU A 162 3.39 0.04 -7.41
N CYS A 163 3.27 -0.16 -6.09
CA CYS A 163 4.04 0.61 -5.10
C CYS A 163 5.57 0.60 -5.30
N ALA A 164 6.11 -0.41 -5.98
CA ALA A 164 7.54 -0.52 -6.30
C ALA A 164 8.00 0.31 -7.51
N MET A 165 7.10 0.95 -8.26
CA MET A 165 7.43 1.70 -9.47
C MET A 165 7.19 3.21 -9.32
N PRO A 166 7.96 4.03 -10.05
CA PRO A 166 7.67 5.45 -10.15
C PRO A 166 6.37 5.66 -10.90
N HIS A 167 5.42 6.34 -10.27
CA HIS A 167 4.15 6.72 -10.88
C HIS A 167 4.10 8.22 -11.19
N PRO A 168 3.33 8.64 -12.21
CA PRO A 168 2.92 10.02 -12.31
C PRO A 168 2.04 10.40 -11.12
N GLU A 169 2.05 11.69 -10.79
CA GLU A 169 1.33 12.30 -9.66
C GLU A 169 -0.17 11.94 -9.60
N LYS A 170 -0.78 11.60 -10.75
CA LYS A 170 -2.21 11.27 -10.89
C LYS A 170 -2.53 9.78 -11.09
N PHE A 171 -1.60 8.86 -10.83
CA PHE A 171 -1.89 7.40 -10.89
C PHE A 171 -3.03 7.02 -9.93
N PRO A 172 -4.11 6.29 -10.31
CA PRO A 172 -4.19 5.33 -11.42
C PRO A 172 -4.82 5.90 -12.69
N TRP A 173 -4.97 7.22 -12.81
CA TRP A 173 -5.52 7.88 -13.99
C TRP A 173 -4.51 7.98 -15.14
N VAL A 174 -3.68 6.94 -15.26
CA VAL A 174 -2.51 6.96 -16.11
C VAL A 174 -2.48 5.73 -17.02
N TRP A 175 -2.06 5.98 -18.24
CA TRP A 175 -2.10 5.03 -19.34
C TRP A 175 -0.69 4.59 -19.70
N ILE A 176 -0.43 3.28 -19.84
CA ILE A 176 0.86 2.77 -20.36
C ILE A 176 0.76 2.48 -21.85
N CYS A 177 1.75 2.96 -22.62
CA CYS A 177 1.96 2.57 -24.01
C CYS A 177 2.51 1.14 -24.10
N GLN A 178 1.83 0.26 -24.85
CA GLN A 178 2.23 -1.15 -25.01
C GLN A 178 3.60 -1.35 -25.69
N GLU A 179 4.09 -0.36 -26.44
CA GLU A 179 5.33 -0.48 -27.23
C GLU A 179 6.58 0.05 -26.52
N CYS A 180 6.43 1.07 -25.68
CA CYS A 180 7.57 1.78 -25.09
C CYS A 180 7.41 2.13 -23.61
N ASP A 181 6.35 1.63 -22.98
CA ASP A 181 6.00 1.84 -21.56
C ASP A 181 5.83 3.31 -21.12
N ALA A 182 5.80 4.26 -22.06
CA ALA A 182 5.53 5.66 -21.76
C ALA A 182 4.14 5.86 -21.10
N ILE A 183 4.11 6.72 -20.08
CA ILE A 183 2.92 6.97 -19.26
C ILE A 183 2.22 8.28 -19.69
N SER A 184 0.88 8.30 -19.71
CA SER A 184 0.07 9.47 -20.06
C SER A 184 -0.99 9.79 -19.01
N ASP A 185 -1.10 11.06 -18.62
CA ASP A 185 -2.03 11.58 -17.58
C ASP A 185 -3.45 11.87 -18.09
N LYS A 186 -3.82 11.36 -19.27
CA LYS A 186 -5.18 11.51 -19.79
C LYS A 186 -6.17 10.77 -18.89
N SER A 187 -6.97 11.51 -18.13
CA SER A 187 -8.10 10.96 -17.37
C SER A 187 -9.21 10.48 -18.31
N THR A 188 -9.31 9.17 -18.54
CA THR A 188 -10.45 8.55 -19.24
C THR A 188 -10.92 7.29 -18.51
N PHE A 189 -12.24 7.16 -18.35
CA PHE A 189 -12.92 6.02 -17.70
C PHE A 189 -13.13 4.83 -18.66
N THR A 190 -12.21 4.61 -19.59
CA THR A 190 -12.27 3.48 -20.52
C THR A 190 -11.11 2.56 -20.26
N GLU A 191 -11.28 1.27 -20.57
CA GLU A 191 -10.26 0.22 -20.39
C GLU A 191 -9.12 0.35 -21.40
N ILE A 192 -9.50 0.60 -22.65
CA ILE A 192 -8.59 0.82 -23.78
C ILE A 192 -8.94 2.16 -24.41
N SER A 193 -7.92 2.89 -24.81
CA SER A 193 -8.05 4.06 -25.68
C SER A 193 -7.03 3.94 -26.80
N VAL A 194 -7.48 4.05 -28.04
CA VAL A 194 -6.57 4.14 -29.19
C VAL A 194 -6.00 5.55 -29.18
N CYS A 195 -4.76 5.66 -28.72
CA CYS A 195 -4.05 6.92 -28.60
C CYS A 195 -2.74 6.84 -29.37
N THR A 196 -2.32 7.96 -29.94
CA THR A 196 -0.94 8.10 -30.40
C THR A 196 -0.05 8.38 -29.18
N CYS A 197 0.87 7.46 -28.89
CA CYS A 197 1.87 7.67 -27.85
C CYS A 197 2.70 8.91 -28.17
N GLN A 198 2.78 9.86 -27.23
CA GLN A 198 3.52 11.10 -27.43
C GLN A 198 5.04 10.90 -27.44
N VAL A 199 5.52 9.75 -26.95
CA VAL A 199 6.96 9.43 -26.87
C VAL A 199 7.42 8.68 -28.12
N CYS A 200 6.80 7.54 -28.46
CA CYS A 200 7.25 6.71 -29.59
C CYS A 200 6.43 6.90 -30.88
N GLY A 201 5.33 7.64 -30.85
CA GLY A 201 4.45 7.85 -31.99
C GLY A 201 3.59 6.62 -32.38
N ALA A 202 3.70 5.51 -31.66
CA ALA A 202 2.90 4.32 -31.91
C ALA A 202 1.41 4.61 -31.73
N ILE A 203 0.59 4.14 -32.68
CA ILE A 203 -0.87 4.11 -32.59
C ILE A 203 -1.23 2.75 -32.02
N SER A 204 -1.05 2.58 -30.71
CA SER A 204 -1.39 1.35 -29.99
C SER A 204 -2.60 1.58 -29.08
N GLY A 205 -3.24 0.49 -28.63
CA GLY A 205 -4.09 0.59 -27.46
C GLY A 205 -3.21 1.02 -26.29
N MET A 206 -3.50 2.15 -25.66
CA MET A 206 -2.98 2.36 -24.32
C MET A 206 -3.88 1.59 -23.36
N ARG A 207 -3.31 1.06 -22.27
CA ARG A 207 -4.05 0.37 -21.21
C ARG A 207 -4.10 1.24 -19.98
N ASN A 208 -5.30 1.44 -19.45
CA ASN A 208 -5.47 2.15 -18.20
C ASN A 208 -5.05 1.23 -17.05
N LEU A 209 -4.11 1.67 -16.21
CA LEU A 209 -3.57 0.86 -15.11
C LEU A 209 -4.57 0.59 -13.99
N ARG A 210 -5.68 1.32 -13.97
CA ARG A 210 -6.86 1.04 -13.16
C ARG A 210 -7.55 -0.26 -13.58
N TYR A 211 -7.43 -0.66 -14.85
CA TYR A 211 -8.14 -1.82 -15.38
C TYR A 211 -7.33 -3.09 -15.20
N PHE A 212 -8.05 -4.03 -14.65
CA PHE A 212 -7.53 -5.20 -13.97
C PHE A 212 -7.42 -6.43 -14.87
N GLU A 213 -7.78 -6.33 -16.14
CA GLU A 213 -7.68 -7.42 -17.12
C GLU A 213 -6.23 -7.80 -17.44
N HIS A 214 -5.27 -6.93 -17.12
CA HIS A 214 -3.85 -7.11 -17.48
C HIS A 214 -2.93 -7.41 -16.29
N ARG A 215 -3.50 -7.73 -15.11
CA ARG A 215 -2.76 -8.01 -13.86
C ARG A 215 -1.67 -9.05 -14.02
N GLU A 216 -2.00 -10.21 -14.57
CA GLU A 216 -1.05 -11.33 -14.62
C GLU A 216 0.11 -11.04 -15.56
N GLU A 217 -0.17 -10.42 -16.72
CA GLU A 217 0.86 -10.00 -17.67
C GLU A 217 1.74 -8.91 -17.07
N PHE A 218 1.13 -7.94 -16.38
CA PHE A 218 1.82 -6.85 -15.70
C PHE A 218 2.72 -7.35 -14.56
N VAL A 219 2.19 -8.16 -13.64
CA VAL A 219 2.96 -8.73 -12.52
C VAL A 219 4.09 -9.62 -13.05
N LYS A 220 3.83 -10.47 -14.06
CA LYS A 220 4.87 -11.28 -14.70
C LYS A 220 5.96 -10.39 -15.29
N ARG A 221 5.60 -9.29 -15.96
CA ARG A 221 6.55 -8.34 -16.53
C ARG A 221 7.39 -7.65 -15.47
N CYS A 222 6.78 -7.18 -14.37
CA CYS A 222 7.50 -6.58 -13.25
C CYS A 222 8.44 -7.58 -12.57
N ALA A 223 8.08 -8.85 -12.48
CA ALA A 223 8.91 -9.91 -11.91
C ALA A 223 10.11 -10.32 -12.80
N MET A 224 10.15 -9.89 -14.07
CA MET A 224 11.22 -10.22 -15.02
C MET A 224 12.28 -9.11 -15.17
N GLN A 225 12.09 -7.96 -14.51
CA GLN A 225 13.02 -6.82 -14.48
C GLN A 225 13.93 -6.91 -13.26
#